data_AF-A0AAW1BSL5-F1
#
_entry.id   AF-A0AAW1BSL5-F1
#
_cell.length_a   1.000
_cell.length_b   1.000
_cell.length_c   1.000
_cell.angle_alpha   90.00
_cell.angle_beta   90.00
_cell.angle_gamma   90.00
#
_symmetry.space_group_name_H-M   'P 1'
#
loop_
_entity.id
_entity.type
_entity.pdbx_description
1 polymer ?
#
loop_
_entity_poly.entity_id
_entity_poly.type
_entity_poly.pdbx_seq_one_letter_code
_entity_poly.pdbx_strand_id
1 'polypeptide(L)'
;MGSAGLPLMLLLLLAGALARIPGSEGGKETPAHFLLQWKTECHFLNGTQRVRYLDRYIYDRQEFLRFDSDLGKFVAVTPLVQPDVEKWK
;
A
#
# COMPACT_ATOMS: atom_id res chain seq x y z
N MET A 1 -33.76 -51.14 27.24
CA MET A 1 -33.09 -49.82 27.33
C MET A 1 -32.23 -49.59 26.09
N GLY A 2 -32.31 -48.40 25.46
CA GLY A 2 -31.15 -47.80 24.78
C GLY A 2 -31.02 -47.86 23.25
N SER A 3 -32.00 -47.43 22.44
CA SER A 3 -31.79 -47.17 20.99
C SER A 3 -31.78 -45.68 20.60
N ALA A 4 -31.88 -44.76 21.57
CA ALA A 4 -31.89 -43.32 21.33
C ALA A 4 -30.50 -42.67 21.19
N GLY A 5 -29.41 -43.46 21.22
CA GLY A 5 -28.04 -42.93 21.19
C GLY A 5 -27.46 -42.65 19.80
N LEU A 6 -27.87 -43.45 18.80
CA LEU A 6 -27.41 -43.33 17.41
C LEU A 6 -27.85 -42.03 16.68
N PRO A 7 -29.10 -41.55 16.82
CA PRO A 7 -29.51 -40.31 16.17
C PRO A 7 -28.79 -39.09 16.74
N LEU A 8 -28.56 -39.09 18.07
CA LEU A 8 -27.90 -37.98 18.76
C LEU A 8 -26.41 -37.90 18.42
N MET A 9 -25.73 -39.05 18.32
CA MET A 9 -24.34 -39.13 17.82
C MET A 9 -24.21 -38.56 16.40
N LEU A 10 -25.14 -38.89 15.50
CA LEU A 10 -25.12 -38.39 14.12
C LEU A 10 -25.36 -36.86 14.04
N LEU A 11 -26.27 -36.34 14.88
CA LEU A 11 -26.49 -34.90 15.01
C LEU A 11 -25.27 -34.16 15.58
N LEU A 12 -24.57 -34.73 16.56
CA LEU A 12 -23.34 -34.15 17.12
C LEU A 12 -22.19 -34.13 16.12
N LEU A 13 -22.07 -35.15 15.26
CA LEU A 13 -21.07 -35.20 14.18
C LEU A 13 -21.34 -34.16 13.09
N LEU A 14 -22.62 -33.96 12.71
CA LEU A 14 -23.02 -32.92 11.75
C LEU A 14 -22.81 -31.51 12.30
N ALA A 15 -23.11 -31.29 13.59
CA ALA A 15 -22.81 -30.02 14.27
C ALA A 15 -21.30 -29.75 14.38
N GLY A 16 -20.50 -30.78 14.65
CA GLY A 16 -19.03 -30.68 14.69
C GLY A 16 -18.39 -30.39 13.32
N ALA A 17 -19.02 -30.83 12.23
CA ALA A 17 -18.60 -30.52 10.86
C ALA A 17 -18.96 -29.08 10.44
N LEU A 18 -20.07 -28.53 10.94
CA LEU A 18 -20.47 -27.13 10.73
C LEU A 18 -19.74 -26.14 11.66
N ALA A 19 -19.29 -26.59 12.83
CA ALA A 19 -18.60 -25.76 13.82
C ALA A 19 -17.11 -25.54 13.53
N ARG A 20 -16.53 -26.26 12.56
CA ARG A 20 -15.18 -26.00 12.07
C ARG A 20 -15.26 -25.28 10.74
N ILE A 21 -15.61 -23.99 10.78
CA ILE A 21 -15.10 -23.05 9.78
C ILE A 21 -13.70 -22.68 10.28
N PRO A 22 -12.60 -23.23 9.72
CA PRO A 22 -11.28 -22.70 9.99
C PRO A 22 -11.21 -21.37 9.25
N GLY A 23 -11.35 -20.26 9.97
CA GLY A 23 -11.33 -18.94 9.34
C GLY A 23 -11.99 -17.80 10.11
N SER A 24 -12.56 -18.04 11.29
CA SER A 24 -13.04 -16.98 12.18
C SER A 24 -12.27 -16.92 13.49
N GLU A 25 -10.97 -17.20 13.47
CA GLU A 25 -10.11 -16.50 14.42
C GLU A 25 -10.09 -15.04 13.96
N GLY A 26 -10.48 -14.11 14.82
CA GLY A 26 -10.38 -12.68 14.55
C GLY A 26 -8.96 -12.35 14.18
N GLY A 27 -8.66 -12.37 12.88
CA GLY A 27 -7.37 -11.98 12.34
C GLY A 27 -7.18 -10.54 12.75
N LYS A 28 -6.24 -10.30 13.67
CA LYS A 28 -5.84 -8.95 14.06
C LYS A 28 -5.42 -8.25 12.77
N GLU A 29 -6.27 -7.36 12.27
CA GLU A 29 -5.98 -6.61 11.05
C GLU A 29 -4.58 -6.00 11.21
N THR A 30 -3.70 -6.28 10.25
CA THR A 30 -2.39 -5.65 10.24
C THR A 30 -2.61 -4.14 10.18
N PRO A 31 -2.01 -3.36 11.09
CA PRO A 31 -2.19 -1.91 11.10
C PRO A 31 -1.84 -1.32 9.74
N ALA A 32 -2.67 -0.40 9.26
CA ALA A 32 -2.35 0.36 8.06
C ALA A 32 -1.01 1.10 8.26
N HIS A 33 -0.14 1.03 7.25
CA HIS A 33 1.13 1.73 7.25
C HIS A 33 1.14 2.74 6.12
N PHE A 34 1.54 3.96 6.44
CA PHE A 34 1.62 5.07 5.50
C PHE A 34 3.00 5.69 5.63
N LEU A 35 3.72 5.82 4.51
CA LEU A 35 5.03 6.45 4.48
C LEU A 35 5.02 7.61 3.49
N LEU A 36 5.42 8.80 3.95
CA LEU A 36 5.75 9.90 3.06
C LEU A 36 7.27 10.07 3.06
N GLN A 37 7.87 10.11 1.87
CA GLN A 37 9.30 10.36 1.70
C GLN A 37 9.51 11.57 0.80
N TRP A 38 10.53 12.33 1.13
CA TRP A 38 11.03 13.44 0.34
C TRP A 38 12.51 13.17 0.04
N LYS A 39 12.88 13.22 -1.24
CA LYS A 39 14.27 13.05 -1.68
C LYS A 39 14.72 14.26 -2.49
N THR A 40 15.77 14.89 -1.99
CA THR A 40 16.47 15.99 -2.66
C THR A 40 17.76 15.43 -3.25
N GLU A 41 17.81 15.30 -4.57
CA GLU A 41 18.87 14.58 -5.28
C GLU A 41 19.66 15.52 -6.20
N CYS A 42 20.99 15.38 -6.20
CA CYS A 42 21.88 16.07 -7.12
C CYS A 42 22.63 15.02 -7.97
N HIS A 43 22.37 15.03 -9.27
CA HIS A 43 22.96 14.11 -10.24
C HIS A 43 24.07 14.83 -11.01
N PHE A 44 25.32 14.40 -10.80
CA PHE A 44 26.51 15.00 -11.39
C PHE A 44 26.94 14.22 -12.65
N LEU A 45 26.99 14.87 -13.80
CA LEU A 45 27.37 14.31 -15.09
C LEU A 45 28.68 14.97 -15.54
N ASN A 46 29.73 14.17 -15.71
CA ASN A 46 31.09 14.63 -16.01
C ASN A 46 31.61 15.66 -14.99
N GLY A 47 31.62 15.27 -13.72
CA GLY A 47 31.92 16.18 -12.61
C GLY A 47 30.78 17.18 -12.43
N THR A 48 31.10 18.47 -12.35
CA THR A 48 30.12 19.55 -12.19
C THR A 48 29.76 20.23 -13.52
N GLN A 49 30.25 19.73 -14.66
CA GLN A 49 29.97 20.30 -15.98
C GLN A 49 28.48 20.31 -16.29
N ARG A 50 27.76 19.25 -15.91
CA ARG A 50 26.29 19.21 -15.95
C ARG A 50 25.76 18.64 -14.63
N VAL A 51 24.89 19.40 -13.98
CA VAL A 51 24.23 18.98 -12.74
C VAL A 51 22.73 19.00 -12.98
N ARG A 52 22.06 17.91 -12.61
CA ARG A 52 20.59 17.84 -12.60
C ARG A 52 20.11 17.72 -11.16
N TYR A 53 19.24 18.64 -10.78
CA TYR A 53 18.60 18.65 -9.48
C TYR A 53 17.20 18.05 -9.60
N LEU A 54 16.89 17.09 -8.73
CA LEU A 54 15.56 16.49 -8.61
C LEU A 54 15.06 16.67 -7.18
N ASP A 55 13.84 17.18 -7.07
CA ASP A 55 13.09 17.20 -5.82
C ASP A 55 11.91 16.22 -5.96
N ARG A 56 11.91 15.12 -5.21
CA ARG A 56 10.96 14.01 -5.40
C ARG A 56 10.12 13.77 -4.15
N TYR A 57 8.80 13.71 -4.34
CA TYR A 57 7.83 13.38 -3.30
C TYR A 57 7.21 12.01 -3.56
N ILE A 58 7.28 11.14 -2.56
CA ILE A 58 6.97 9.71 -2.68
C ILE A 58 6.02 9.33 -1.56
N TYR A 59 4.89 8.74 -1.93
CA TYR A 59 3.96 8.12 -1.00
C TYR A 59 4.11 6.60 -1.10
N ASP A 60 4.47 5.98 0.03
CA ASP A 60 4.97 4.61 0.15
C ASP A 60 6.12 4.31 -0.81
N ARG A 61 5.81 3.73 -1.97
CA ARG A 61 6.79 3.42 -3.03
C ARG A 61 6.49 4.13 -4.34
N GLN A 62 5.48 4.98 -4.37
CA GLN A 62 5.00 5.68 -5.55
C GLN A 62 5.41 7.14 -5.49
N GLU A 63 6.32 7.54 -6.37
CA GLU A 63 6.60 8.95 -6.63
C GLU A 63 5.36 9.59 -7.26
N PHE A 64 4.86 10.67 -6.65
CA PHE A 64 3.66 11.35 -7.15
C PHE A 64 3.96 12.72 -7.75
N LEU A 65 4.97 13.44 -7.25
CA LEU A 65 5.35 14.79 -7.66
C LEU A 65 6.87 14.91 -7.75
N ARG A 66 7.36 15.62 -8.78
CA ARG A 66 8.79 15.91 -8.93
C ARG A 66 9.07 17.30 -9.46
N PHE A 67 9.98 18.05 -8.85
CA PHE A 67 10.66 19.15 -9.54
C PHE A 67 11.85 18.59 -10.34
N ASP A 68 11.97 19.02 -11.59
CA ASP A 68 13.06 18.63 -12.46
C ASP A 68 13.77 19.88 -13.00
N SER A 69 15.04 20.06 -12.65
CA SER A 69 15.80 21.25 -13.07
C SER A 69 15.94 21.37 -14.58
N ASP A 70 15.94 20.25 -15.30
CA ASP A 70 16.02 20.27 -16.78
C ASP A 70 14.71 20.82 -17.39
N LEU A 71 13.60 20.80 -16.64
CA LEU A 71 12.30 21.36 -17.05
C LEU A 71 11.96 22.68 -16.35
N GLY A 72 12.65 23.00 -15.25
CA GLY A 72 12.46 24.21 -14.46
C GLY A 72 11.12 24.28 -13.71
N LYS A 73 10.42 23.16 -13.53
CA LYS A 73 9.09 23.13 -12.91
C LYS A 73 8.77 21.79 -12.25
N PHE A 74 7.72 21.81 -11.45
CA PHE A 74 7.07 20.60 -10.96
C PHE A 74 6.36 19.84 -12.09
N VAL A 75 6.43 18.52 -12.01
CA VAL A 75 5.82 17.56 -12.92
C VAL A 75 5.05 16.53 -12.09
N ALA A 76 3.80 16.30 -12.47
CA ALA A 76 2.98 15.27 -11.89
C ALA A 76 3.47 13.92 -12.44
N VAL A 77 3.96 13.05 -11.56
CA VAL A 77 4.35 11.68 -11.93
C VAL A 77 3.13 10.76 -11.94
N THR A 78 2.08 11.15 -11.21
CA THR A 78 0.79 10.44 -11.15
C THR A 78 -0.37 11.39 -11.41
N PRO A 79 -1.52 10.90 -11.92
CA PRO A 79 -2.70 11.74 -12.14
C PRO A 79 -3.24 12.42 -10.87
N LEU A 80 -2.97 11.84 -9.69
CA LEU A 80 -3.46 12.33 -8.40
C LEU A 80 -3.12 13.80 -8.15
N VAL A 81 -1.93 14.24 -8.54
CA VAL A 81 -1.43 15.60 -8.28
C VAL A 81 -1.38 16.46 -9.54
N GLN A 82 -1.88 15.97 -10.66
CA GLN A 82 -1.97 16.75 -11.89
C GLN A 82 -2.73 18.08 -11.71
N PRO A 83 -3.85 18.15 -10.98
CA PRO A 83 -4.56 19.41 -10.75
C PRO A 83 -3.76 20.43 -9.93
N ASP A 84 -2.83 19.96 -9.10
CA ASP A 84 -2.07 20.84 -8.22
C ASP A 84 -0.82 21.39 -8.90
N VAL A 85 -0.18 20.62 -9.79
CA VAL A 85 1.06 21.05 -10.48
C VAL A 85 0.93 22.36 -11.22
N GLU A 86 -0.25 22.68 -11.77
CA GLU A 86 -0.47 23.97 -12.44
C GLU A 86 -0.40 25.18 -11.50
N LYS A 87 -0.66 24.98 -10.19
CA LYS A 87 -0.59 26.04 -9.17
C LYS A 87 0.83 26.35 -8.72
N TRP A 88 1.77 25.43 -8.93
CA TRP A 88 3.18 25.54 -8.51
C TRP A 88 4.11 26.06 -9.62
N LYS A 89 3.55 26.63 -10.70
CA LYS A 89 4.30 27.25 -11.80
C LYS A 89 4.91 28.59 -11.40
#